data_AF-A0A5N5ND18-F1
#
_entry.id   AF-A0A5N5ND18-F1
#
_cell.length_a   1.000
_cell.length_b   1.000
_cell.length_c   1.000
_cell.angle_alpha   90.00
_cell.angle_beta   90.00
_cell.angle_gamma   90.00
#
_symmetry.space_group_name_H-M   'P 1'
#
loop_
_entity.id
_entity.type
_entity.pdbx_description
1 polymer ?
#
loop_
_entity_poly.entity_id
_entity_poly.type
_entity_poly.pdbx_seq_one_letter_code
_entity_poly.pdbx_strand_id
1 'polypeptide(L)'
;MVSLINKAYVAKAKKDQDGGEDKVAQKKKVKELKVLDSKSSQNLSIFLGSNRLPYEEIKNVILEVNEKVLTENMVQSLLKLLPEEEQLKVLSEMKDEYDDLAESEQFGVVISSVKRLKPRLSAILFRLQFEEQINNVKPDIVAVTAACEELVKSNNFSQLLQIILLVGNYMNAGSRNAKAFGFSISYLCKLRDTKSTDQKQTLLHFLADMCQEEHPNIMHFPEELIHLEKASRVSAETLQKNLDQMGKQIKDLEKDIETFPPPQNEKDKFVEKMTISFT
;
A
#
# COMPACT_ATOMS: atom_id res chain seq x y z
N MET A 1 -29.37 -33.40 21.80
CA MET A 1 -28.82 -32.73 20.61
C MET A 1 -29.14 -33.44 19.28
N VAL A 2 -29.33 -34.76 19.23
CA VAL A 2 -29.66 -35.48 17.98
C VAL A 2 -31.14 -35.32 17.52
N SER A 3 -32.08 -35.00 18.42
CA SER A 3 -33.51 -34.86 18.05
C SER A 3 -33.90 -33.48 17.47
N LEU A 4 -33.03 -32.47 17.59
CA LEU A 4 -33.27 -31.13 17.02
C LEU A 4 -32.81 -31.03 15.56
N ILE A 5 -31.82 -31.83 15.17
CA ILE A 5 -31.28 -31.85 13.80
C ILE A 5 -32.25 -32.54 12.82
N ASN A 6 -32.96 -33.59 13.26
CA ASN A 6 -33.94 -34.29 12.40
C ASN A 6 -35.23 -33.51 12.13
N LYS A 7 -35.61 -32.53 12.96
CA LYS A 7 -36.80 -31.71 12.70
C LYS A 7 -36.56 -30.63 11.64
N ALA A 8 -35.32 -30.22 11.41
CA ALA A 8 -34.98 -29.26 10.36
C ALA A 8 -34.89 -29.89 8.96
N TYR A 9 -34.62 -31.21 8.87
CA TYR A 9 -34.41 -31.89 7.59
C TYR A 9 -35.68 -32.48 6.95
N VAL A 10 -36.75 -32.70 7.73
CA VAL A 10 -38.00 -33.32 7.22
C VAL A 10 -39.04 -32.28 6.75
N ALA A 11 -38.84 -30.99 7.03
CA ALA A 11 -39.78 -29.94 6.63
C ALA A 11 -39.67 -29.49 5.16
N LYS A 12 -38.81 -30.10 4.33
CA LYS A 12 -38.55 -29.66 2.95
C LYS A 12 -38.96 -30.64 1.84
N ALA A 13 -39.74 -31.67 2.14
CA ALA A 13 -40.20 -32.62 1.12
C ALA A 13 -41.69 -32.95 1.26
N LYS A 14 -42.53 -32.16 0.56
CA LYS A 14 -43.82 -32.49 -0.10
C LYS A 14 -44.89 -31.40 0.11
N LYS A 15 -45.18 -30.66 -0.98
CA LYS A 15 -46.52 -30.62 -1.61
C LYS A 15 -46.49 -29.76 -2.88
N ASP A 16 -46.73 -30.41 -4.01
CA ASP A 16 -47.22 -29.79 -5.24
C ASP A 16 -48.77 -29.88 -5.27
N GLN A 17 -49.37 -28.86 -5.90
CA GLN A 17 -50.78 -28.66 -6.32
C GLN A 17 -51.79 -28.41 -5.19
N ASP A 18 -52.66 -27.39 -5.22
CA ASP A 18 -53.38 -26.71 -6.31
C ASP A 18 -53.85 -25.32 -5.82
N GLY A 19 -54.09 -24.38 -6.74
CA GLY A 19 -54.71 -23.07 -6.45
C GLY A 19 -53.98 -21.87 -7.04
N GLY A 20 -54.41 -21.42 -8.22
CA GLY A 20 -53.88 -20.25 -8.91
C GLY A 20 -54.25 -18.93 -8.24
N GLU A 21 -53.30 -18.00 -8.23
CA GLU A 21 -53.50 -16.56 -8.25
C GLU A 21 -52.20 -15.89 -8.75
N ASP A 22 -52.35 -15.03 -9.75
CA ASP A 22 -51.30 -14.40 -10.53
C ASP A 22 -50.24 -13.66 -9.69
N LYS A 23 -49.02 -14.18 -9.68
CA LYS A 23 -47.81 -13.35 -9.48
C LYS A 23 -46.86 -13.61 -10.64
N VAL A 24 -47.00 -12.78 -11.67
CA VAL A 24 -46.01 -12.62 -12.74
C VAL A 24 -44.71 -12.14 -12.11
N ALA A 25 -43.88 -13.07 -11.66
CA ALA A 25 -42.46 -12.81 -11.48
C ALA A 25 -41.90 -12.50 -12.87
N GLN A 26 -41.73 -11.22 -13.17
CA GLN A 26 -40.98 -10.77 -14.33
C GLN A 26 -39.60 -11.42 -14.26
N LYS A 27 -39.42 -12.55 -14.96
CA LYS A 27 -38.10 -13.00 -15.38
C LYS A 27 -37.54 -11.84 -16.20
N LYS A 28 -36.63 -11.04 -15.63
CA LYS A 28 -35.82 -10.08 -16.40
C LYS A 28 -35.29 -10.87 -17.60
N LYS A 29 -35.80 -10.57 -18.80
CA LYS A 29 -35.26 -11.15 -20.04
C LYS A 29 -33.78 -10.82 -20.03
N VAL A 30 -32.94 -11.84 -20.19
CA VAL A 30 -31.50 -11.62 -20.37
C VAL A 30 -31.37 -10.83 -21.67
N LYS A 31 -31.03 -9.55 -21.54
CA LYS A 31 -30.79 -8.68 -22.68
C LYS A 31 -29.50 -9.11 -23.36
N GLU A 32 -29.49 -9.10 -24.67
CA GLU A 32 -28.33 -9.47 -25.48
C GLU A 32 -27.26 -8.38 -25.40
N LEU A 33 -25.98 -8.78 -25.36
CA LEU A 33 -24.84 -7.86 -25.34
C LEU A 33 -24.58 -7.34 -26.75
N LYS A 34 -24.40 -6.03 -26.89
CA LYS A 34 -24.15 -5.39 -28.19
C LYS A 34 -22.68 -5.00 -28.41
N VAL A 35 -21.94 -4.70 -27.34
CA VAL A 35 -20.57 -4.16 -27.38
C VAL A 35 -19.61 -4.97 -26.50
N LEU A 36 -20.02 -5.31 -25.28
CA LEU A 36 -19.14 -5.96 -24.31
C LEU A 36 -19.08 -7.47 -24.53
N ASP A 37 -17.92 -8.08 -24.29
CA ASP A 37 -17.82 -9.53 -24.23
C ASP A 37 -18.47 -10.07 -22.94
N SER A 38 -18.83 -11.36 -22.96
CA SER A 38 -19.54 -11.99 -21.83
C SER A 38 -18.79 -11.92 -20.52
N LYS A 39 -17.44 -11.98 -20.53
CA LYS A 39 -16.63 -11.96 -19.31
C LYS A 39 -16.57 -10.55 -18.73
N SER A 40 -16.35 -9.53 -19.56
CA SER A 40 -16.35 -8.12 -19.12
C SER A 40 -17.72 -7.70 -18.59
N SER A 41 -18.80 -8.08 -19.29
CA SER A 41 -20.18 -7.84 -18.85
C SER A 41 -20.48 -8.51 -17.51
N GLN A 42 -20.08 -9.77 -17.34
CA GLN A 42 -20.29 -10.51 -16.10
C GLN A 42 -19.53 -9.87 -14.93
N ASN A 43 -18.27 -9.51 -15.12
CA ASN A 43 -17.45 -8.87 -14.08
C ASN A 43 -18.03 -7.51 -13.65
N LEU A 44 -18.45 -6.69 -14.61
CA LEU A 44 -19.13 -5.42 -14.32
C LEU A 44 -20.45 -5.66 -13.58
N SER A 45 -21.26 -6.63 -14.01
CA SER A 45 -22.54 -6.95 -13.34
C SER A 45 -22.32 -7.38 -11.88
N ILE A 46 -21.27 -8.16 -11.60
CA ILE A 46 -20.90 -8.54 -10.23
C ILE A 46 -20.49 -7.31 -9.40
N PHE A 47 -19.66 -6.43 -9.98
CA PHE A 47 -19.25 -5.18 -9.33
C PHE A 47 -20.45 -4.27 -9.02
N LEU A 48 -21.34 -4.05 -9.99
CA LEU A 48 -22.53 -3.22 -9.84
C LEU A 48 -23.49 -3.79 -8.79
N GLY A 49 -23.73 -5.11 -8.82
CA GLY A 49 -24.56 -5.81 -7.84
C GLY A 49 -24.00 -5.77 -6.41
N SER A 50 -22.68 -5.63 -6.26
CA SER A 50 -21.99 -5.52 -4.97
C SER A 50 -22.07 -4.10 -4.40
N ASN A 51 -21.90 -3.08 -5.24
CA ASN A 51 -21.93 -1.67 -4.79
C ASN A 51 -23.35 -1.12 -4.64
N ARG A 52 -24.31 -1.61 -5.44
CA ARG A 52 -25.75 -1.26 -5.39
C ARG A 52 -26.05 0.25 -5.48
N LEU A 53 -25.15 1.01 -6.10
CA LEU A 53 -25.35 2.42 -6.38
C LEU A 53 -25.99 2.61 -7.76
N PRO A 54 -26.94 3.54 -7.91
CA PRO A 54 -27.41 3.97 -9.23
C PRO A 54 -26.23 4.43 -10.11
N TYR A 55 -26.24 4.14 -11.40
CA TYR A 55 -25.08 4.46 -12.27
C TYR A 55 -24.80 5.95 -12.35
N GLU A 56 -25.85 6.78 -12.38
CA GLU A 56 -25.70 8.24 -12.30
C GLU A 56 -25.11 8.69 -10.96
N GLU A 57 -25.37 7.96 -9.87
CA GLU A 57 -24.76 8.26 -8.58
C GLU A 57 -23.27 7.89 -8.55
N ILE A 58 -22.87 6.75 -9.14
CA ILE A 58 -21.45 6.40 -9.33
C ILE A 58 -20.74 7.51 -10.11
N LYS A 59 -21.33 7.97 -11.22
CA LYS A 59 -20.80 9.08 -12.01
C LYS A 59 -20.69 10.36 -11.20
N ASN A 60 -21.73 10.76 -10.47
CA ASN A 60 -21.71 11.99 -9.67
C ASN A 60 -20.65 11.93 -8.58
N VAL A 61 -20.54 10.81 -7.87
CA VAL A 61 -19.52 10.58 -6.84
C VAL A 61 -18.10 10.70 -7.39
N ILE A 62 -17.86 10.23 -8.63
CA ILE A 62 -16.58 10.39 -9.35
C ILE A 62 -16.33 11.85 -9.77
N LEU A 63 -17.35 12.55 -10.26
CA LEU A 63 -17.25 13.96 -10.65
C LEU A 63 -16.96 14.87 -9.45
N GLU A 64 -17.64 14.62 -8.33
CA GLU A 64 -17.55 15.38 -7.09
C GLU A 64 -16.31 15.03 -6.25
N VAL A 65 -15.62 13.93 -6.58
CA VAL A 65 -14.53 13.36 -5.78
C VAL A 65 -15.01 13.13 -4.33
N ASN A 66 -16.16 12.48 -4.18
CA ASN A 66 -16.79 12.29 -2.87
C ASN A 66 -16.12 11.13 -2.11
N GLU A 67 -15.10 11.45 -1.32
CA GLU A 67 -14.32 10.51 -0.49
C GLU A 67 -15.13 9.79 0.60
N LYS A 68 -16.36 10.25 0.91
CA LYS A 68 -17.24 9.51 1.85
C LYS A 68 -17.84 8.25 1.22
N VAL A 69 -17.88 8.20 -0.11
CA VAL A 69 -18.44 7.08 -0.88
C VAL A 69 -17.35 6.36 -1.66
N LEU A 70 -16.40 7.10 -2.23
CA LEU A 70 -15.25 6.54 -2.94
C LEU A 70 -14.30 5.87 -1.95
N THR A 71 -14.25 4.54 -2.01
CA THR A 71 -13.22 3.75 -1.32
C THR A 71 -12.12 3.35 -2.28
N GLU A 72 -10.92 3.11 -1.77
CA GLU A 72 -9.79 2.62 -2.56
C GLU A 72 -10.17 1.39 -3.39
N ASN A 73 -10.78 0.39 -2.74
CA ASN A 73 -11.23 -0.85 -3.38
C ASN A 73 -12.24 -0.61 -4.51
N MET A 74 -13.17 0.34 -4.32
CA MET A 74 -14.14 0.69 -5.35
C MET A 74 -13.45 1.29 -6.58
N VAL A 75 -12.51 2.23 -6.37
CA VAL A 75 -11.80 2.91 -7.47
C VAL A 75 -10.84 1.95 -8.19
N GLN A 76 -10.12 1.10 -7.46
CA GLN A 76 -9.29 0.03 -8.05
C GLN A 76 -10.13 -0.94 -8.88
N SER A 77 -11.30 -1.33 -8.37
CA SER A 77 -12.22 -2.21 -9.10
C SER A 77 -12.74 -1.54 -10.35
N LEU A 78 -13.11 -0.26 -10.29
CA LEU A 78 -13.50 0.52 -11.47
C LEU A 78 -12.39 0.55 -12.51
N LEU A 79 -11.16 0.93 -12.13
CA LEU A 79 -10.02 0.96 -13.06
C LEU A 79 -9.75 -0.39 -13.72
N LYS A 80 -9.90 -1.49 -12.98
CA LYS A 80 -9.68 -2.85 -13.48
C LYS A 80 -10.80 -3.37 -14.38
N LEU A 81 -12.04 -2.98 -14.10
CA LEU A 81 -13.24 -3.52 -14.75
C LEU A 81 -13.82 -2.61 -15.83
N LEU A 82 -13.32 -1.39 -15.96
CA LEU A 82 -13.76 -0.46 -16.99
C LEU A 82 -13.57 -1.07 -18.39
N PRO A 83 -14.58 -0.97 -19.27
CA PRO A 83 -14.40 -1.28 -20.68
C PRO A 83 -13.29 -0.42 -21.31
N GLU A 84 -12.75 -0.89 -22.43
CA GLU A 84 -11.75 -0.12 -23.17
C GLU A 84 -12.34 1.17 -23.75
N GLU A 85 -11.47 2.13 -24.05
CA GLU A 85 -11.88 3.47 -24.47
C GLU A 85 -12.71 3.43 -25.77
N GLU A 86 -12.36 2.54 -26.69
CA GLU A 86 -13.11 2.27 -27.92
C GLU A 86 -14.52 1.73 -27.63
N GLN A 87 -14.65 0.82 -26.65
CA GLN A 87 -15.95 0.26 -26.26
C GLN A 87 -16.82 1.31 -25.57
N LEU A 88 -16.23 2.13 -24.69
CA LEU A 88 -16.93 3.24 -24.04
C LEU A 88 -17.40 4.27 -25.07
N LYS A 89 -16.61 4.52 -26.11
CA LYS A 89 -17.01 5.42 -27.21
C LYS A 89 -18.22 4.89 -27.96
N VAL A 90 -18.23 3.62 -28.34
CA VAL A 90 -19.40 2.99 -28.99
C VAL A 90 -20.63 3.06 -28.07
N LEU A 91 -20.47 2.69 -26.80
CA LEU A 91 -21.56 2.76 -25.81
C LEU A 91 -22.10 4.19 -25.66
N SER A 92 -21.24 5.22 -25.73
CA SER A 92 -21.67 6.62 -25.61
C SER A 92 -22.64 7.08 -26.71
N GLU A 93 -22.64 6.39 -27.86
CA GLU A 93 -23.51 6.67 -29.01
C GLU A 93 -24.86 5.93 -28.91
N MET A 94 -24.99 4.94 -28.03
CA MET A 94 -26.18 4.08 -27.90
C MET A 94 -27.22 4.60 -26.89
N LYS A 95 -27.30 5.93 -26.68
CA LYS A 95 -28.20 6.53 -25.68
C LYS A 95 -29.68 6.30 -25.99
N ASP A 96 -30.04 6.26 -27.26
CA ASP A 96 -31.41 6.07 -27.72
C ASP A 96 -31.92 4.63 -27.49
N GLU A 97 -31.00 3.67 -27.33
CA GLU A 97 -31.29 2.25 -27.09
C GLU A 97 -31.06 1.84 -25.61
N TYR A 98 -30.92 2.82 -24.71
CA TYR A 98 -30.52 2.58 -23.32
C TYR A 98 -31.35 1.52 -22.59
N ASP A 99 -32.67 1.57 -22.77
CA ASP A 99 -33.61 0.64 -22.13
C ASP A 99 -33.58 -0.77 -22.73
N ASP A 100 -32.92 -0.97 -23.86
CA ASP A 100 -32.70 -2.28 -24.51
C ASP A 100 -31.34 -2.89 -24.18
N LEU A 101 -30.41 -2.12 -23.59
CA LEU A 101 -29.06 -2.57 -23.24
C LEU A 101 -29.02 -3.40 -21.95
N ALA A 102 -28.09 -4.34 -21.89
CA ALA A 102 -27.77 -5.08 -20.66
C ALA A 102 -27.26 -4.13 -19.56
N GLU A 103 -27.38 -4.55 -18.30
CA GLU A 103 -27.04 -3.74 -17.12
C GLU A 103 -25.61 -3.18 -17.16
N SER A 104 -24.64 -4.02 -17.56
CA SER A 104 -23.24 -3.62 -17.72
C SER A 104 -23.02 -2.57 -18.80
N GLU A 105 -23.82 -2.61 -19.87
CA GLU A 105 -23.73 -1.68 -20.99
C GLU A 105 -24.44 -0.36 -20.66
N GLN A 106 -25.56 -0.40 -19.94
CA GLN A 106 -26.20 0.78 -19.36
C GLN A 106 -25.24 1.56 -18.46
N PHE A 107 -24.47 0.86 -17.61
CA PHE A 107 -23.40 1.47 -16.85
C PHE A 107 -22.33 2.09 -17.75
N GLY A 108 -21.91 1.38 -18.81
CA GLY A 108 -20.98 1.86 -19.83
C GLY A 108 -21.44 3.17 -20.49
N VAL A 109 -22.73 3.27 -20.88
CA VAL A 109 -23.33 4.49 -21.43
C VAL A 109 -23.20 5.65 -20.44
N VAL A 110 -23.56 5.43 -19.17
CA VAL A 110 -23.52 6.50 -18.15
C VAL A 110 -22.07 6.95 -17.87
N ILE A 111 -21.16 6.00 -17.65
CA ILE A 111 -19.78 6.32 -17.25
C ILE A 111 -18.97 6.90 -18.41
N SER A 112 -19.28 6.56 -19.66
CA SER A 112 -18.65 7.14 -20.86
C SER A 112 -18.86 8.65 -20.98
N SER A 113 -19.91 9.20 -20.32
CA SER A 113 -20.14 10.64 -20.28
C SER A 113 -19.13 11.40 -19.42
N VAL A 114 -18.33 10.72 -18.61
CA VAL A 114 -17.27 11.34 -17.78
C VAL A 114 -16.03 11.60 -18.63
N LYS A 115 -15.74 12.87 -18.93
CA LYS A 115 -14.48 13.25 -19.59
C LYS A 115 -13.26 12.81 -18.77
N ARG A 116 -12.25 12.29 -19.49
CA ARG A 116 -10.95 11.87 -18.94
C ARG A 116 -11.10 10.86 -17.80
N LEU A 117 -12.00 9.88 -17.96
CA LEU A 117 -12.37 8.92 -16.92
C LEU A 117 -11.18 8.14 -16.32
N LYS A 118 -10.33 7.52 -17.16
CA LYS A 118 -9.17 6.76 -16.67
C LYS A 118 -8.19 7.66 -15.87
N PRO A 119 -7.71 8.81 -16.41
CA PRO A 119 -6.91 9.78 -15.64
C PRO A 119 -7.57 10.23 -14.32
N ARG A 120 -8.87 10.53 -14.36
CA ARG A 120 -9.64 10.93 -13.18
C ARG A 120 -9.63 9.87 -12.09
N LEU A 121 -9.91 8.62 -12.43
CA LEU A 121 -9.91 7.51 -11.47
C LEU A 121 -8.51 7.22 -10.92
N SER A 122 -7.47 7.29 -11.77
CA SER A 122 -6.07 7.13 -11.32
C SER A 122 -5.67 8.21 -10.31
N ALA A 123 -6.05 9.47 -10.56
CA ALA A 123 -5.81 10.59 -9.65
C ALA A 123 -6.58 10.45 -8.33
N ILE A 124 -7.85 10.03 -8.39
CA ILE A 124 -8.66 9.75 -7.20
C ILE A 124 -8.04 8.61 -6.38
N LEU A 125 -7.61 7.53 -7.04
CA LEU A 125 -6.97 6.42 -6.35
C LEU A 125 -5.69 6.86 -5.64
N PHE A 126 -4.84 7.62 -6.34
CA PHE A 126 -3.63 8.17 -5.76
C PHE A 126 -3.93 9.03 -4.52
N ARG A 127 -4.91 9.93 -4.62
CA ARG A 127 -5.37 10.76 -3.51
C ARG A 127 -5.79 9.93 -2.29
N LEU A 128 -6.59 8.87 -2.51
CA LEU A 128 -7.07 8.00 -1.43
C LEU A 128 -5.93 7.21 -0.76
N GLN A 129 -4.87 6.89 -1.49
CA GLN A 129 -3.72 6.12 -1.00
C GLN A 129 -2.58 6.98 -0.45
N PHE A 130 -2.53 8.28 -0.78
CA PHE A 130 -1.36 9.12 -0.55
C PHE A 130 -0.95 9.20 0.93
N GLU A 131 -1.93 9.40 1.82
CA GLU A 131 -1.65 9.49 3.26
C GLU A 131 -1.07 8.18 3.81
N GLU A 132 -1.62 7.04 3.40
CA GLU A 132 -1.10 5.73 3.79
C GLU A 132 0.32 5.50 3.27
N GLN A 133 0.58 5.84 2.00
CA GLN A 133 1.92 5.71 1.42
C GLN A 133 2.95 6.55 2.18
N ILE A 134 2.61 7.79 2.56
CA ILE A 134 3.47 8.65 3.40
C ILE A 134 3.68 8.02 4.77
N ASN A 135 2.62 7.53 5.41
CA ASN A 135 2.68 6.91 6.73
C ASN A 135 3.48 5.60 6.74
N ASN A 136 3.60 4.92 5.61
CA ASN A 136 4.44 3.73 5.45
C ASN A 136 5.92 4.08 5.24
N VAL A 137 6.22 5.20 4.55
CA VAL A 137 7.58 5.60 4.18
C VAL A 137 8.27 6.42 5.27
N LYS A 138 7.55 7.36 5.89
CA LYS A 138 8.10 8.31 6.86
C LYS A 138 8.77 7.63 8.08
N PRO A 139 8.19 6.59 8.71
CA PRO A 139 8.79 5.98 9.89
C PRO A 139 10.15 5.31 9.62
N ASP A 140 10.39 4.86 8.39
CA ASP A 140 11.64 4.23 7.96
C ASP A 140 12.73 5.27 7.77
N ILE A 141 12.41 6.39 7.11
CA ILE A 141 13.33 7.53 6.98
C ILE A 141 13.73 8.02 8.37
N VAL A 142 12.75 8.25 9.25
CA VAL A 142 13.00 8.72 10.63
C VAL A 142 13.90 7.74 11.38
N ALA A 143 13.65 6.42 11.26
CA ALA A 143 14.45 5.41 11.93
C ALA A 143 15.92 5.43 11.48
N VAL A 144 16.16 5.48 10.17
CA VAL A 144 17.52 5.51 9.61
C VAL A 144 18.23 6.81 9.95
N THR A 145 17.55 7.95 9.81
CA THR A 145 18.14 9.26 10.16
C THR A 145 18.49 9.32 11.65
N ALA A 146 17.57 8.94 12.54
CA ALA A 146 17.82 8.93 13.98
C ALA A 146 18.97 7.98 14.34
N ALA A 147 18.99 6.76 13.79
CA ALA A 147 20.06 5.80 14.04
C ALA A 147 21.45 6.31 13.60
N CYS A 148 21.53 7.00 12.46
CA CYS A 148 22.76 7.63 11.99
C CYS A 148 23.21 8.76 12.94
N GLU A 149 22.28 9.60 13.39
CA GLU A 149 22.59 10.69 14.33
C GLU A 149 23.04 10.15 15.69
N GLU A 150 22.33 9.16 16.22
CA GLU A 150 22.64 8.46 17.47
C GLU A 150 24.05 7.86 17.42
N LEU A 151 24.38 7.15 16.34
CA LEU A 151 25.69 6.54 16.16
C LEU A 151 26.82 7.57 16.13
N VAL A 152 26.61 8.72 15.48
CA VAL A 152 27.60 9.80 15.40
C VAL A 152 27.74 10.55 16.73
N LYS A 153 26.64 10.72 17.47
CA LYS A 153 26.62 11.46 18.74
C LYS A 153 27.01 10.62 19.95
N SER A 154 27.00 9.29 19.84
CA SER A 154 27.31 8.38 20.94
C SER A 154 28.79 8.44 21.33
N ASN A 155 29.07 9.15 22.43
CA ASN A 155 30.40 9.23 23.02
C ASN A 155 30.81 7.88 23.63
N ASN A 156 29.86 7.15 24.24
CA ASN A 156 30.14 5.86 24.86
C ASN A 156 30.49 4.80 23.82
N PHE A 157 29.78 4.73 22.69
CA PHE A 157 30.15 3.85 21.58
C PHE A 157 31.51 4.24 20.97
N SER A 158 31.78 5.53 20.81
CA SER A 158 33.08 6.01 20.32
C SER A 158 34.24 5.62 21.23
N GLN A 159 34.06 5.65 22.55
CA GLN A 159 35.07 5.17 23.51
C GLN A 159 35.25 3.66 23.45
N LEU A 160 34.17 2.89 23.30
CA LEU A 160 34.24 1.43 23.10
C LEU A 160 35.13 1.09 21.88
N LEU A 161 34.94 1.79 20.75
CA LEU A 161 35.76 1.59 19.56
C LEU A 161 37.25 1.87 19.82
N GLN A 162 37.58 2.87 20.65
CA GLN A 162 38.97 3.17 21.01
C GLN A 162 39.60 2.08 21.88
N ILE A 163 38.85 1.54 22.85
CA ILE A 163 39.32 0.41 23.68
C ILE A 163 39.58 -0.82 22.79
N ILE A 164 38.65 -1.14 21.89
CA ILE A 164 38.81 -2.25 20.95
C ILE A 164 40.04 -2.05 20.08
N LEU A 165 40.27 -0.83 19.57
CA LEU A 165 41.46 -0.51 18.78
C LEU A 165 42.75 -0.67 19.59
N LEU A 166 42.76 -0.20 20.84
CA LEU A 166 43.91 -0.29 21.75
C LEU A 166 44.28 -1.75 22.03
N VAL A 167 43.31 -2.55 22.47
CA VAL A 167 43.49 -3.98 22.76
C VAL A 167 43.91 -4.73 21.49
N GLY A 168 43.25 -4.46 20.37
CA GLY A 168 43.60 -5.04 19.08
C GLY A 168 45.03 -4.72 18.65
N ASN A 169 45.48 -3.47 18.82
CA ASN A 169 46.86 -3.06 18.50
C ASN A 169 47.90 -3.72 19.40
N TYR A 170 47.58 -3.88 20.69
CA TYR A 170 48.45 -4.60 21.62
C TYR A 170 48.60 -6.07 21.25
N MET A 171 47.48 -6.76 21.00
CA MET A 171 47.47 -8.18 20.61
C MET A 171 48.15 -8.44 19.27
N ASN A 172 48.06 -7.50 18.33
CA ASN A 172 48.65 -7.62 17.00
C ASN A 172 50.11 -7.12 16.93
N ALA A 173 50.75 -6.81 18.06
CA ALA A 173 52.14 -6.35 18.08
C ALA A 173 53.09 -7.30 17.33
N GLY A 174 53.94 -6.75 16.46
CA GLY A 174 54.86 -7.53 15.62
C GLY A 174 54.24 -8.17 14.37
N SER A 175 52.92 -8.04 14.17
CA SER A 175 52.24 -8.48 12.93
C SER A 175 52.07 -7.31 11.94
N ARG A 176 51.63 -7.63 10.71
CA ARG A 176 51.24 -6.64 9.70
C ARG A 176 50.09 -5.72 10.16
N ASN A 177 49.27 -6.17 11.10
CA ASN A 177 48.13 -5.43 11.63
C ASN A 177 48.47 -4.59 12.87
N ALA A 178 49.74 -4.54 13.29
CA ALA A 178 50.18 -3.68 14.38
C ALA A 178 50.02 -2.18 14.01
N LYS A 179 49.78 -1.33 15.01
CA LYS A 179 49.70 0.14 14.86
C LYS A 179 48.62 0.60 13.87
N ALA A 180 47.49 -0.09 13.83
CA ALA A 180 46.33 0.33 13.06
C ALA A 180 45.77 1.66 13.60
N PHE A 181 45.35 2.54 12.69
CA PHE A 181 44.65 3.79 13.01
C PHE A 181 43.14 3.58 13.24
N GLY A 182 42.60 2.45 12.80
CA GLY A 182 41.19 2.10 12.90
C GLY A 182 40.93 0.71 12.34
N PHE A 183 39.70 0.25 12.46
CA PHE A 183 39.24 -1.03 11.92
C PHE A 183 37.85 -0.87 11.29
N SER A 184 37.47 -1.78 10.39
CA SER A 184 36.12 -1.78 9.82
C SER A 184 35.09 -2.15 10.88
N ILE A 185 33.97 -1.42 10.95
CA ILE A 185 32.89 -1.68 11.92
C ILE A 185 32.35 -3.13 11.84
N SER A 186 32.41 -3.74 10.66
CA SER A 186 32.04 -5.15 10.44
C SER A 186 32.86 -6.14 11.26
N TYR A 187 34.03 -5.73 11.76
CA TYR A 187 34.89 -6.53 12.63
C TYR A 187 34.29 -6.73 14.03
N LEU A 188 33.38 -5.87 14.50
CA LEU A 188 32.75 -6.00 15.81
C LEU A 188 32.11 -7.38 16.01
N CYS A 189 31.43 -7.90 14.98
CA CYS A 189 30.83 -9.23 15.01
C CYS A 189 31.85 -10.38 15.13
N LYS A 190 33.12 -10.13 14.80
CA LYS A 190 34.21 -11.11 14.82
C LYS A 190 34.96 -11.15 16.15
N LEU A 191 34.71 -10.21 17.06
CA LEU A 191 35.33 -10.21 18.40
C LEU A 191 34.97 -11.47 19.20
N ARG A 192 33.83 -12.09 18.92
CA ARG A 192 33.44 -13.37 19.53
C ARG A 192 34.26 -14.56 19.04
N ASP A 193 34.89 -14.45 17.87
CA ASP A 193 35.56 -15.58 17.22
C ASP A 193 37.00 -15.78 17.74
N THR A 194 37.59 -14.75 18.35
CA THR A 194 38.90 -14.85 19.02
C THR A 194 38.70 -15.34 20.45
N LYS A 195 39.39 -16.42 20.84
CA LYS A 195 39.26 -17.07 22.14
C LYS A 195 40.57 -17.11 22.91
N SER A 196 40.48 -17.18 24.24
CA SER A 196 41.59 -17.52 25.12
C SER A 196 42.16 -18.92 24.80
N THR A 197 43.39 -19.19 25.25
CA THR A 197 44.06 -20.48 25.05
C THR A 197 43.26 -21.66 25.60
N ASP A 198 42.56 -21.47 26.72
CA ASP A 198 41.69 -22.47 27.34
C ASP A 198 40.26 -22.52 26.76
N GLN A 199 39.98 -21.68 25.75
CA GLN A 199 38.69 -21.54 25.06
C GLN A 199 37.49 -21.15 25.95
N LYS A 200 37.73 -20.71 27.19
CA LYS A 200 36.65 -20.36 28.13
C LYS A 200 36.11 -18.94 27.96
N GLN A 201 36.92 -18.03 27.41
CA GLN A 201 36.56 -16.62 27.24
C GLN A 201 36.82 -16.20 25.79
N THR A 202 35.94 -15.36 25.24
CA THR A 202 36.19 -14.72 23.94
C THR A 202 36.76 -13.32 24.15
N LEU A 203 37.37 -12.73 23.12
CA LEU A 203 37.82 -11.34 23.17
C LEU A 203 36.64 -10.39 23.45
N LEU A 204 35.44 -10.69 22.96
CA LEU A 204 34.24 -9.93 23.30
C LEU A 204 33.90 -9.98 24.79
N HIS A 205 33.97 -11.15 25.45
CA HIS A 205 33.75 -11.25 26.89
C HIS A 205 34.81 -10.45 27.66
N PHE A 206 36.08 -10.63 27.32
CA PHE A 206 37.18 -9.88 27.94
C PHE A 206 37.01 -8.35 27.83
N LEU A 207 36.62 -7.86 26.66
CA LEU A 207 36.35 -6.43 26.44
C LEU A 207 35.14 -5.95 27.25
N ALA A 208 34.08 -6.75 27.34
CA ALA A 208 32.90 -6.42 28.12
C ALA A 208 33.22 -6.34 29.62
N ASP A 209 33.95 -7.34 30.16
CA ASP A 209 34.38 -7.37 31.56
C ASP A 209 35.28 -6.16 31.88
N MET A 210 36.26 -5.87 31.02
CA MET A 210 37.12 -4.69 31.15
C MET A 210 36.33 -3.38 31.12
N CYS A 211 35.38 -3.23 30.20
CA CYS A 211 34.56 -2.02 30.15
C CYS A 211 33.68 -1.90 31.40
N GLN A 212 33.15 -3.00 31.92
CA GLN A 212 32.33 -2.98 33.14
C GLN A 212 33.13 -2.60 34.38
N GLU A 213 34.37 -3.08 34.50
CA GLU A 213 35.24 -2.82 35.66
C GLU A 213 35.87 -1.43 35.62
N GLU A 214 36.44 -1.03 34.48
CA GLU A 214 37.27 0.18 34.36
C GLU A 214 36.55 1.37 33.71
N HIS A 215 35.50 1.11 32.91
CA HIS A 215 34.80 2.13 32.13
C HIS A 215 33.26 1.96 32.15
N PRO A 216 32.61 1.90 33.33
CA PRO A 216 31.21 1.47 33.46
C PRO A 216 30.23 2.31 32.64
N ASN A 217 30.52 3.60 32.41
CA ASN A 217 29.70 4.48 31.58
C ASN A 217 29.53 3.96 30.14
N ILE A 218 30.54 3.28 29.59
CA ILE A 218 30.49 2.73 28.23
C ILE A 218 29.36 1.70 28.12
N MET A 219 29.05 0.96 29.19
CA MET A 219 28.01 -0.08 29.17
C MET A 219 26.60 0.46 28.88
N HIS A 220 26.39 1.77 29.00
CA HIS A 220 25.12 2.44 28.66
C HIS A 220 24.99 2.80 27.17
N PHE A 221 26.01 2.57 26.33
CA PHE A 221 25.92 2.87 24.89
C PHE A 221 24.69 2.27 24.17
N PRO A 222 24.15 1.08 24.54
CA PRO A 222 22.95 0.55 23.87
C PRO A 222 21.71 1.44 24.07
N GLU A 223 21.65 2.17 25.19
CA GLU A 223 20.57 3.12 25.49
C GLU A 223 20.65 4.39 24.62
N GLU A 224 21.82 4.68 24.06
CA GLU A 224 22.04 5.82 23.15
C GLU A 224 21.68 5.49 21.70
N LEU A 225 21.47 4.21 21.36
CA LEU A 225 21.33 3.72 19.99
C LEU A 225 19.97 3.02 19.75
N ILE A 226 18.90 3.58 20.30
CA ILE A 226 17.57 2.95 20.33
C ILE A 226 16.95 2.71 18.95
N HIS A 227 17.33 3.48 17.92
CA HIS A 227 16.79 3.31 16.57
C HIS A 227 17.56 2.31 15.72
N LEU A 228 18.74 1.81 16.16
CA LEU A 228 19.55 0.89 15.35
C LEU A 228 18.80 -0.38 14.96
N GLU A 229 18.03 -0.98 15.88
CA GLU A 229 17.28 -2.21 15.56
C GLU A 229 16.25 -1.94 14.47
N LYS A 230 15.49 -0.85 14.58
CA LYS A 230 14.50 -0.49 13.57
C LYS A 230 15.16 -0.18 12.23
N ALA A 231 16.23 0.62 12.23
CA ALA A 231 16.98 0.97 11.04
C ALA A 231 17.56 -0.26 10.33
N SER A 232 18.00 -1.28 11.07
CA SER A 232 18.54 -2.53 10.50
C SER A 232 17.54 -3.33 9.66
N ARG A 233 16.24 -3.10 9.87
CA ARG A 233 15.15 -3.77 9.15
C ARG A 233 14.68 -2.99 7.91
N VAL A 234 15.14 -1.75 7.73
CA VAL A 234 14.74 -0.90 6.61
C VAL A 234 15.44 -1.33 5.33
N SER A 235 14.67 -1.49 4.25
CA SER A 235 15.21 -1.73 2.91
C SER A 235 15.34 -0.41 2.15
N ALA A 236 16.57 0.06 1.97
CA ALA A 236 16.86 1.29 1.21
C ALA A 236 16.34 1.20 -0.24
N GLU A 237 16.41 0.03 -0.86
CA GLU A 237 15.89 -0.20 -2.22
C GLU A 237 14.37 -0.03 -2.28
N THR A 238 13.65 -0.60 -1.31
CA THR A 238 12.19 -0.48 -1.24
C THR A 238 11.77 0.96 -0.96
N LEU A 239 12.48 1.62 -0.06
CA LEU A 239 12.27 3.02 0.28
C LEU A 239 12.44 3.93 -0.95
N GLN A 240 13.52 3.75 -1.71
CA GLN A 240 13.77 4.49 -2.94
C GLN A 240 12.66 4.25 -3.98
N LYS A 241 12.28 2.99 -4.21
CA LYS A 241 11.20 2.63 -5.14
C LYS A 241 9.87 3.30 -4.78
N ASN A 242 9.51 3.30 -3.49
CA ASN A 242 8.27 3.92 -3.02
C ASN A 242 8.28 5.44 -3.23
N LEU A 243 9.41 6.11 -2.94
CA LEU A 243 9.57 7.54 -3.15
C LEU A 243 9.54 7.91 -4.64
N ASP A 244 10.20 7.13 -5.49
CA ASP A 244 10.22 7.36 -6.94
C ASP A 244 8.82 7.18 -7.55
N GLN A 245 8.10 6.14 -7.11
CA GLN A 245 6.72 5.90 -7.52
C GLN A 245 5.80 7.05 -7.12
N MET A 246 5.85 7.47 -5.85
CA MET A 246 5.04 8.57 -5.35
C MET A 246 5.37 9.88 -6.08
N GLY A 247 6.65 10.19 -6.27
CA GLY A 247 7.09 11.36 -7.02
C GLY A 247 6.64 11.36 -8.49
N LYS A 248 6.59 10.17 -9.12
CA LYS A 248 6.02 10.02 -10.46
C LYS A 248 4.51 10.27 -10.45
N GLN A 249 3.77 9.69 -9.50
CA GLN A 249 2.31 9.88 -9.39
C GLN A 249 1.94 11.35 -9.19
N ILE A 250 2.71 12.10 -8.40
CA ILE A 250 2.52 13.55 -8.22
C ILE A 250 2.71 14.28 -9.56
N LYS A 251 3.81 14.01 -10.28
CA LYS A 251 4.09 14.66 -11.59
C LYS A 251 3.02 14.33 -12.63
N ASP A 252 2.58 13.08 -12.69
CA ASP A 252 1.54 12.65 -13.61
C ASP A 252 0.21 13.37 -13.28
N LEU A 253 -0.12 13.52 -11.99
CA LEU A 253 -1.28 14.27 -11.53
C LEU A 253 -1.19 15.77 -11.87
N GLU A 254 -0.05 16.42 -11.62
CA GLU A 254 0.16 17.84 -11.97
C GLU A 254 -0.10 18.09 -13.46
N LYS A 255 0.47 17.23 -14.32
CA LYS A 255 0.26 17.29 -15.77
C LYS A 255 -1.19 17.04 -16.17
N ASP A 256 -1.85 16.09 -15.51
CA ASP A 256 -3.26 15.79 -15.77
C ASP A 256 -4.15 16.97 -15.38
N ILE A 257 -3.85 17.68 -14.29
CA ILE A 257 -4.56 18.90 -13.86
C ILE A 257 -4.37 20.04 -14.87
N GLU A 258 -3.13 20.29 -15.33
CA GLU A 258 -2.82 21.35 -16.30
C GLU A 258 -3.56 21.17 -17.64
N THR A 259 -3.74 19.92 -18.07
CA THR A 259 -4.38 19.58 -19.34
C THR A 259 -5.85 19.20 -19.20
N PHE A 260 -6.40 19.28 -17.98
CA PHE A 260 -7.76 18.84 -17.72
C PHE A 260 -8.79 19.79 -18.37
N PRO A 261 -9.83 19.27 -19.05
CA PRO A 261 -10.86 20.13 -19.63
C PRO A 261 -11.61 20.90 -18.54
N PRO A 262 -12.23 22.05 -18.87
CA PRO A 262 -13.11 22.76 -17.96
C PRO A 262 -14.22 21.87 -17.39
N PRO A 263 -14.68 22.13 -16.16
CA PRO A 263 -15.77 21.39 -15.52
C PRO A 263 -16.96 21.20 -16.46
N GLN A 264 -17.44 19.97 -16.56
CA GLN A 264 -18.56 19.63 -17.46
C GLN A 264 -19.90 20.16 -16.96
N ASN A 265 -20.03 20.28 -15.64
CA ASN A 265 -21.20 20.79 -14.93
C ASN A 265 -20.77 21.17 -13.49
N GLU A 266 -21.72 21.65 -12.69
CA GLU A 266 -21.47 22.08 -11.31
C GLU A 266 -20.96 20.98 -10.38
N LYS A 267 -21.22 19.70 -10.72
CA LYS A 267 -20.76 18.53 -9.95
C LYS A 267 -19.34 18.12 -10.30
N ASP A 268 -18.77 18.59 -11.41
CA ASP A 268 -17.40 18.28 -11.80
C ASP A 268 -16.42 19.12 -10.96
N LYS A 269 -16.07 18.59 -9.77
CA LYS A 269 -15.21 19.20 -8.76
C LYS A 269 -13.76 18.74 -8.83
N PHE A 270 -13.38 18.02 -9.88
CA PHE A 270 -12.08 17.34 -9.91
C PHE A 270 -10.90 18.28 -9.84
N VAL A 271 -10.82 19.29 -10.70
CA VAL A 271 -9.70 20.26 -10.67
C VAL A 271 -9.66 20.98 -9.33
N GLU A 272 -10.82 21.46 -8.84
CA GLU A 272 -10.95 22.10 -7.51
C GLU A 272 -10.37 21.22 -6.38
N LYS A 273 -10.74 19.94 -6.35
CA LYS A 273 -10.34 19.00 -5.29
C LYS A 273 -8.88 18.54 -5.43
N MET A 274 -8.40 18.34 -6.66
CA MET A 274 -7.06 17.83 -6.91
C MET A 274 -5.96 18.90 -6.81
N THR A 275 -6.27 20.18 -7.10
CA THR A 275 -5.32 21.28 -6.97
C THR A 275 -5.03 21.65 -5.51
N ILE A 276 -6.01 21.54 -4.61
CA ILE A 276 -5.91 22.04 -3.22
C ILE A 276 -5.12 21.10 -2.29
N SER A 277 -4.84 19.86 -2.68
CA SER A 277 -4.46 18.80 -1.71
C SER A 277 -3.01 18.32 -1.73
N PHE A 278 -2.12 19.00 -2.45
CA PHE A 278 -0.69 18.68 -2.46
C PHE A 278 0.22 19.85 -2.08
N THR A 279 -0.35 20.91 -1.47
CA THR A 279 0.39 22.01 -0.81
C THR A 279 0.29 21.86 0.69
#